data_AF-A0A2S7RTD0-F1
#
_entry.id   AF-A0A2S7RTD0-F1
#
_cell.length_a   1.000
_cell.length_b   1.000
_cell.length_c   1.000
_cell.angle_alpha   90.00
_cell.angle_beta   90.00
_cell.angle_gamma   90.00
#
_symmetry.space_group_name_H-M   'P 1'
#
loop_
_entity.id
_entity.type
_entity.pdbx_description
1 polymer ?
#
loop_
_entity_poly.entity_id
_entity_poly.type
_entity_poly.pdbx_seq_one_letter_code
_entity_poly.pdbx_strand_id
1 'polypeptide(L)'
;MKLKTIRSIRVVKVIQFLLSFSSVYLLIKGPKYVFLIPLLFGFLLELILPKEYGGGIFKNKKNVFINSDKIWIEPLIGIILLIIFIIFSTI
;
A
#
# COMPACT_ATOMS: atom_id res chain seq x y z
N MET A 1 -2.42 -15.31 -12.25
CA MET A 1 -2.06 -16.31 -11.22
C MET A 1 -2.05 -15.59 -9.87
N LYS A 2 -2.89 -15.98 -8.90
CA LYS A 2 -2.96 -15.29 -7.59
C LYS A 2 -1.87 -15.80 -6.66
N LEU A 3 -1.33 -14.94 -5.80
CA LEU A 3 -0.40 -15.36 -4.75
C LEU A 3 -1.08 -16.36 -3.80
N LYS A 4 -0.37 -17.43 -3.48
CA LYS A 4 -0.90 -18.54 -2.65
C LYS A 4 -0.39 -18.52 -1.20
N THR A 5 0.72 -17.84 -0.92
CA THR A 5 1.33 -17.84 0.41
C THR A 5 1.25 -16.46 1.07
N ILE A 6 0.99 -16.44 2.38
CA ILE A 6 0.96 -15.22 3.21
C ILE A 6 2.30 -14.47 3.15
N ARG A 7 3.43 -15.18 3.04
CA ARG A 7 4.76 -14.55 2.90
C ARG A 7 4.85 -13.73 1.61
N SER A 8 4.40 -14.27 0.47
CA SER A 8 4.39 -13.52 -0.78
C SER A 8 3.43 -12.33 -0.74
N ILE A 9 2.28 -12.48 -0.11
CA ILE A 9 1.30 -11.39 0.08
C ILE A 9 1.90 -10.26 0.93
N ARG A 10 2.62 -10.58 2.01
CA ARG A 10 3.36 -9.60 2.82
C ARG A 10 4.36 -8.81 1.99
N VAL A 11 5.18 -9.50 1.19
CA VAL A 11 6.18 -8.86 0.33
C VAL A 11 5.51 -7.89 -0.65
N VAL A 12 4.43 -8.31 -1.31
CA VAL A 12 3.72 -7.44 -2.25
C VAL A 12 3.12 -6.22 -1.55
N LYS A 13 2.51 -6.38 -0.36
CA LYS A 13 2.02 -5.24 0.42
C LYS A 13 3.13 -4.26 0.82
N VAL A 14 4.31 -4.77 1.22
CA VAL A 14 5.46 -3.90 1.53
C VAL A 14 5.91 -3.13 0.29
N ILE A 15 5.97 -3.77 -0.88
CA ILE A 15 6.32 -3.11 -2.14
C ILE A 15 5.28 -2.04 -2.49
N GLN A 16 3.97 -2.34 -2.39
CA GLN A 16 2.91 -1.36 -2.63
C GLN A 16 3.02 -0.16 -1.69
N PHE A 17 3.39 -0.40 -0.43
CA PHE A 17 3.61 0.65 0.56
C PHE A 17 4.79 1.54 0.17
N LEU A 18 5.93 0.97 -0.21
CA LEU A 18 7.10 1.71 -0.70
C LEU A 18 6.78 2.52 -1.96
N LEU A 19 6.05 1.94 -2.92
CA LEU A 19 5.60 2.64 -4.12
C LEU A 19 4.70 3.83 -3.78
N SER A 20 3.85 3.68 -2.75
CA SER A 20 2.99 4.78 -2.28
C SER A 20 3.81 5.94 -1.73
N PHE A 21 4.86 5.67 -0.95
CA PHE A 21 5.80 6.74 -0.51
C PHE A 21 6.54 7.37 -1.66
N SER A 22 7.08 6.57 -2.59
CA SER A 22 7.77 7.09 -3.77
C SER A 22 6.85 7.99 -4.60
N SER A 23 5.57 7.61 -4.75
CA SER A 23 4.57 8.46 -5.40
C SER A 23 4.39 9.79 -4.68
N VAL A 24 4.18 9.77 -3.36
CA VAL A 24 3.97 10.99 -2.58
C VAL A 24 5.21 11.88 -2.60
N TYR A 25 6.40 11.30 -2.48
CA TYR A 25 7.66 12.03 -2.61
C TYR A 25 7.80 12.70 -3.97
N LEU A 26 7.56 11.96 -5.06
CA LEU A 26 7.61 12.50 -6.42
C LEU A 26 6.52 13.55 -6.69
N LEU A 27 5.37 13.45 -6.03
CA LEU A 27 4.32 14.45 -6.11
C LEU A 27 4.75 15.78 -5.44
N ILE A 28 5.47 15.71 -4.32
CA ILE A 28 5.90 16.89 -3.55
C ILE A 28 7.17 17.52 -4.16
N LYS A 29 8.16 16.71 -4.55
CA LYS A 29 9.52 17.15 -4.91
C LYS A 29 9.89 16.89 -6.38
N GLY A 30 9.13 16.07 -7.08
CA GLY A 30 9.46 15.60 -8.43
C GLY A 30 8.75 16.35 -9.56
N PRO A 31 9.02 15.96 -10.82
CA PRO A 31 8.34 16.53 -11.97
C PRO A 31 6.85 16.19 -11.94
N LYS A 32 6.01 17.13 -12.38
CA LYS A 32 4.57 16.91 -12.53
C LYS A 32 4.35 15.63 -13.36
N TYR A 33 3.40 14.80 -12.96
CA TYR A 33 2.98 13.53 -13.58
C TYR A 33 3.85 12.29 -13.33
N VAL A 34 5.13 12.40 -12.94
CA VAL A 34 6.00 11.22 -12.72
C VAL A 34 5.51 10.36 -11.54
N PHE A 35 4.82 10.97 -10.57
CA PHE A 35 4.19 10.27 -9.45
C PHE A 35 3.15 9.23 -9.88
N LEU A 36 2.59 9.31 -11.09
CA LEU A 36 1.62 8.34 -11.59
C LEU A 36 2.24 6.97 -11.85
N ILE A 37 3.54 6.92 -12.16
CA ILE A 37 4.26 5.67 -12.46
C ILE A 37 4.22 4.70 -11.27
N PRO A 38 4.68 5.07 -10.06
CA PRO A 38 4.60 4.17 -8.91
C PRO A 38 3.15 3.83 -8.49
N LEU A 39 2.18 4.74 -8.70
CA LEU A 39 0.76 4.43 -8.45
C LEU A 39 0.24 3.33 -9.39
N LEU A 40 0.56 3.41 -10.68
CA LEU A 40 0.20 2.40 -11.66
C LEU A 40 0.79 1.04 -11.31
N PHE A 41 2.08 0.99 -10.95
CA PHE A 41 2.70 -0.26 -10.49
C PHE A 41 2.06 -0.80 -9.20
N GLY A 42 1.72 0.07 -8.24
CA GLY A 42 1.00 -0.31 -7.03
C GLY A 42 -0.36 -0.94 -7.34
N PHE A 43 -1.09 -0.38 -8.31
CA PHE A 43 -2.37 -0.91 -8.80
C PHE A 43 -2.19 -2.24 -9.54
N LEU A 44 -1.16 -2.41 -10.36
CA LEU A 44 -0.89 -3.68 -11.03
C LEU A 44 -0.59 -4.81 -10.03
N LEU A 45 0.14 -4.51 -8.95
CA LEU A 45 0.40 -5.47 -7.88
C LEU A 45 -0.88 -5.91 -7.15
N GLU A 46 -1.85 -5.00 -7.02
CA GLU A 46 -3.16 -5.26 -6.42
C GLU A 46 -3.93 -6.38 -7.17
N LEU A 47 -3.78 -6.44 -8.50
CA LEU A 47 -4.46 -7.44 -9.34
C LEU A 47 -3.97 -8.88 -9.10
N ILE A 48 -2.77 -9.03 -8.56
CA ILE A 48 -2.13 -10.32 -8.28
C ILE A 48 -2.49 -10.82 -6.87
N LEU A 49 -2.92 -9.92 -5.98
CA LEU A 49 -3.35 -10.24 -4.64
C LEU A 49 -4.69 -10.98 -4.61
N PRO A 50 -4.89 -11.94 -3.69
CA PRO A 50 -6.22 -12.47 -3.42
C PRO A 50 -7.13 -11.36 -2.87
N LYS A 51 -8.41 -11.37 -3.26
CA LYS A 51 -9.40 -10.35 -2.88
C LYS A 51 -9.54 -10.14 -1.36
N GLU A 52 -9.28 -11.20 -0.59
CA GLU A 52 -9.28 -11.16 0.88
C GLU A 52 -8.19 -10.26 1.47
N TYR A 53 -7.08 -10.05 0.74
CA TYR A 53 -5.90 -9.34 1.24
C TYR A 53 -5.62 -8.02 0.51
N GLY A 54 -6.39 -7.68 -0.51
CA GLY A 54 -6.27 -6.41 -1.25
C GLY A 54 -6.79 -5.17 -0.49
N GLY A 55 -6.65 -3.99 -1.07
CA GLY A 55 -7.24 -2.69 -0.73
C GLY A 55 -8.66 -2.48 -1.32
N GLY A 56 -9.55 -1.74 -0.62
CA GLY A 56 -10.99 -1.60 -0.95
C GLY A 56 -12.00 -2.08 0.11
N ILE A 57 -13.30 -1.87 -0.13
CA ILE A 57 -14.40 -1.93 0.86
C ILE A 57 -15.16 -3.28 0.86
N PHE A 58 -14.52 -4.39 0.47
CA PHE A 58 -15.19 -5.70 0.50
C PHE A 58 -15.28 -6.23 1.95
N LYS A 59 -16.45 -6.77 2.32
CA LYS A 59 -16.81 -7.16 3.71
C LYS A 59 -15.97 -8.29 4.33
N ASN A 60 -15.21 -9.06 3.55
CA ASN A 60 -14.42 -10.20 4.04
C ASN A 60 -12.91 -9.99 3.82
N LYS A 61 -12.37 -8.90 4.37
CA LYS A 61 -10.94 -8.64 4.32
C LYS A 61 -10.20 -9.17 5.52
N LYS A 62 -8.99 -9.63 5.26
CA LYS A 62 -8.06 -10.15 6.25
C LYS A 62 -6.83 -9.25 6.30
N ASN A 63 -6.39 -9.00 7.53
CA ASN A 63 -5.10 -8.39 7.80
C ASN A 63 -3.98 -9.40 7.50
N VAL A 64 -2.83 -8.90 7.07
CA VAL A 64 -1.68 -9.67 6.57
C VAL A 64 -0.50 -9.63 7.56
N PHE A 65 -0.31 -8.48 8.21
CA PHE A 65 0.75 -8.16 9.16
C PHE A 65 0.29 -8.28 10.60
N ILE A 66 -0.97 -7.92 10.90
CA ILE A 66 -1.49 -7.91 12.26
C ILE A 66 -2.62 -8.93 12.37
N ASN A 67 -2.59 -9.77 13.41
CA ASN A 67 -3.72 -10.63 13.73
C ASN A 67 -4.78 -9.81 14.47
N SER A 68 -5.72 -9.23 13.71
CA SER A 68 -6.81 -8.45 14.25
C SER A 68 -8.07 -8.67 13.42
N ASP A 69 -9.20 -8.78 14.09
CA ASP A 69 -10.53 -8.85 13.48
C ASP A 69 -10.95 -7.51 12.84
N LYS A 70 -10.25 -6.42 13.22
CA LYS A 70 -10.52 -5.07 12.70
C LYS A 70 -9.79 -4.85 11.37
N ILE A 71 -10.55 -4.89 10.27
CA ILE A 71 -10.07 -4.70 8.89
C ILE A 71 -9.33 -3.35 8.69
N TRP A 72 -9.67 -2.33 9.47
CA TRP A 72 -9.17 -0.96 9.29
C TRP A 72 -7.81 -0.69 9.95
N ILE A 73 -7.28 -1.62 10.73
CA ILE A 73 -6.06 -1.38 11.53
C ILE A 73 -4.81 -1.21 10.64
N GLU A 74 -4.65 -2.05 9.62
CA GLU A 74 -3.51 -1.95 8.69
C GLU A 74 -3.55 -0.70 7.81
N PRO A 75 -4.70 -0.34 7.19
CA PRO A 75 -4.83 0.94 6.50
C PRO A 75 -4.51 2.14 7.39
N LEU A 76 -4.98 2.13 8.65
CA LEU A 76 -4.78 3.24 9.58
C LEU A 76 -3.30 3.43 9.93
N ILE A 77 -2.57 2.34 10.17
CA ILE A 77 -1.11 2.38 10.37
C ILE A 77 -0.40 2.91 9.13
N GLY A 78 -0.81 2.46 7.94
CA GLY A 78 -0.27 2.96 6.68
C GLY A 78 -0.47 4.46 6.50
N ILE A 79 -1.64 4.99 6.86
CA ILE A 79 -1.96 6.42 6.82
C ILE A 79 -1.10 7.21 7.81
N ILE A 80 -0.96 6.73 9.05
CA ILE A 80 -0.13 7.40 10.06
C ILE A 80 1.32 7.51 9.57
N LEU A 81 1.87 6.41 9.04
CA LEU A 81 3.22 6.40 8.49
C LEU A 81 3.36 7.33 7.28
N LEU A 82 2.33 7.43 6.43
CA LEU A 82 2.30 8.36 5.30
C LEU A 82 2.34 9.82 5.77
N ILE A 83 1.54 10.18 6.77
CA ILE A 83 1.52 11.54 7.34
C ILE A 83 2.89 11.90 7.91
N ILE A 84 3.49 10.99 8.70
CA ILE A 84 4.83 11.18 9.26
C ILE A 84 5.85 11.44 8.14
N PHE A 85 5.85 10.61 7.10
CA PHE A 85 6.74 10.79 5.96
C PHE A 85 6.57 12.12 5.24
N ILE A 86 5.32 12.55 5.01
CA ILE A 86 5.05 13.85 4.38
C ILE A 86 5.67 14.97 5.21
N ILE A 87 5.41 14.99 6.52
CA ILE A 87 5.97 15.99 7.45
C ILE A 87 7.50 16.03 7.32
N PHE A 88 8.17 14.90 7.48
CA PHE A 88 9.63 14.81 7.38
C PHE A 88 10.18 15.15 5.99
N SER A 89 9.45 14.85 4.92
CA SER A 89 9.89 15.16 3.55
C SER A 89 9.69 16.64 3.19
N THR A 90 8.87 17.37 3.95
CA THR A 90 8.57 18.79 3.72
C THR A 90 9.39 19.75 4.59
N ILE A 91 9.85 19.29 5.77
CA ILE A 91 10.85 19.99 6.60
C ILE A 91 12.19 20.02 5.87
#